data_AF-A0A424JWU5-F1
#
_entry.id   AF-A0A424JWU5-F1
#
_cell.length_a   1.000
_cell.length_b   1.000
_cell.length_c   1.000
_cell.angle_alpha   90.00
_cell.angle_beta   90.00
_cell.angle_gamma   90.00
#
_symmetry.space_group_name_H-M   'P 1'
#
loop_
_entity.id
_entity.type
_entity.pdbx_description
1 polymer ?
#
loop_
_entity_poly.entity_id
_entity_poly.type
_entity_poly.pdbx_seq_one_letter_code
_entity_poly.pdbx_strand_id
1 'polypeptide(L)'
;HRYSLPDGAHDNDSFFLLGNKLKLQPSVDLSEQSSYTVSVISSDFDGASVQQDIEFALNHPPESISMSASAFKENLPAGTPILTFSTSDPDVDDQFTYTLDDGFGAQDNDLFAISGDSLISSAPIDFETDSSLNLRIRSTDQYGHSIVERFELGVTDVDEPPSVPVLTSSSVDENVPPGSVVGTIRSSDPENLAGVSLEILMPRLAVADADADAVADNVVDASLFSLSGDQLLLDISPDFEAQSSYSFVVRATDASGLISEGEIVVHVNDLLESITSSQSIVLPDSLDTLYLTGEDAVNGFGNVADNRLIGTSSDNVLAGRGGSDVLTGLPGVDTFLYERYTDSRLSAYDTITDFDMSVDRIDAPDPVSSDQIFVTGIAPGLDSDSLREHLDSARFPSGSAAFFTVIDGYVGMRTLLALNNSVPGFSSDTDAIIDVTGYVGELSDLLVI
;
A
#
# COMPACT_ATOMS: atom_id res chain seq x y z
N HIS A 1 33.00 40.70 -71.97
CA HIS A 1 31.62 40.23 -72.22
C HIS A 1 30.63 41.34 -71.89
N ARG A 2 29.55 41.45 -72.66
CA ARG A 2 28.40 42.33 -72.36
C ARG A 2 27.24 41.45 -71.92
N TYR A 3 26.53 41.90 -70.89
CA TYR A 3 25.33 41.22 -70.39
C TYR A 3 24.09 42.02 -70.77
N SER A 4 23.03 41.32 -71.16
CA SER A 4 21.73 41.92 -71.47
C SER A 4 20.61 41.00 -71.01
N LEU A 5 19.49 41.61 -70.65
CA LEU A 5 18.23 40.91 -70.43
C LEU A 5 17.44 41.00 -71.75
N PRO A 6 17.09 39.89 -72.42
CA PRO A 6 16.18 39.93 -73.56
C PRO A 6 14.80 40.46 -73.14
N ASP A 7 14.26 41.38 -73.94
CA ASP A 7 12.96 42.00 -73.69
C ASP A 7 11.82 40.97 -73.75
N GLY A 8 10.92 41.01 -72.77
CA GLY A 8 9.73 40.14 -72.70
C GLY A 8 10.00 38.66 -72.40
N ALA A 9 11.21 38.31 -71.95
CA ALA A 9 11.55 36.96 -71.53
C ALA A 9 11.35 36.79 -70.02
N HIS A 10 10.58 35.77 -69.62
CA HIS A 10 10.27 35.43 -68.23
C HIS A 10 9.97 36.67 -67.37
N ASP A 11 10.63 36.82 -66.23
CA ASP A 11 10.46 37.93 -65.30
C ASP A 11 11.53 39.00 -65.44
N ASN A 12 12.18 39.12 -66.61
CA ASN A 12 13.26 40.08 -66.82
C ASN A 12 12.86 41.52 -66.51
N ASP A 13 11.58 41.88 -66.69
CA ASP A 13 11.04 43.20 -66.38
C ASP A 13 11.10 43.54 -64.88
N SER A 14 11.18 42.54 -64.00
CA SER A 14 11.33 42.69 -62.55
C SER A 14 12.79 42.95 -62.15
N PHE A 15 13.74 42.87 -63.08
CA PHE A 15 15.17 43.01 -62.81
C PHE A 15 15.83 44.07 -63.71
N PHE A 16 17.06 44.44 -63.36
CA PHE A 16 17.92 45.25 -64.20
C PHE A 16 19.39 44.90 -63.99
N LEU A 17 20.21 45.19 -64.99
CA LEU A 17 21.67 44.98 -64.93
C LEU A 17 22.39 46.29 -64.62
N LEU A 18 23.28 46.25 -63.63
CA LEU A 18 24.25 47.31 -63.36
C LEU A 18 25.67 46.74 -63.59
N GLY A 19 26.16 46.88 -64.82
CA GLY A 19 27.39 46.21 -65.26
C GLY A 19 27.20 44.70 -65.33
N ASN A 20 27.84 43.96 -64.43
CA ASN A 20 27.71 42.51 -64.29
C ASN A 20 26.88 42.09 -63.07
N LYS A 21 26.16 43.02 -62.42
CA LYS A 21 25.29 42.74 -61.28
C LYS A 21 23.84 42.75 -61.71
N LEU A 22 23.16 41.62 -61.55
CA LEU A 22 21.71 41.54 -61.65
C LEU A 22 21.10 42.09 -60.35
N LYS A 23 20.11 42.97 -60.46
CA LYS A 23 19.42 43.60 -59.35
C LYS A 23 17.92 43.53 -59.55
N LEU A 24 17.18 43.29 -58.48
CA LEU A 24 15.72 43.39 -58.45
C LEU A 24 15.30 44.86 -58.53
N GLN A 25 14.23 45.15 -59.25
CA GLN A 25 13.65 46.48 -59.27
C GLN A 25 13.00 46.82 -57.90
N PRO A 26 13.17 48.04 -57.38
CA PRO A 26 12.61 48.43 -56.08
C PRO A 26 11.07 48.38 -56.00
N SER A 27 10.37 48.31 -57.12
CA SER A 27 8.91 48.30 -57.21
C SER A 27 8.30 46.90 -57.23
N VAL A 28 9.11 45.84 -57.20
CA VAL A 28 8.62 44.46 -57.23
C VAL A 28 8.07 44.11 -55.86
N ASP A 29 6.82 43.65 -55.82
CA ASP A 29 6.20 43.05 -54.65
C ASP A 29 6.57 41.56 -54.60
N LEU A 30 7.28 41.16 -53.57
CA LEU A 30 7.77 39.79 -53.40
C LEU A 30 6.74 38.87 -52.74
N SER A 31 5.54 39.37 -52.43
CA SER A 31 4.47 38.59 -51.80
C SER A 31 3.49 37.93 -52.78
N GLU A 32 3.64 38.15 -54.09
CA GLU A 32 2.70 37.67 -55.12
C GLU A 32 3.22 36.46 -55.93
N GLN A 33 4.51 36.14 -55.86
CA GLN A 33 5.14 35.07 -56.65
C GLN A 33 6.15 34.29 -55.81
N SER A 34 6.11 32.96 -55.90
CA SER A 34 7.05 32.04 -55.24
C SER A 34 8.35 31.81 -56.01
N SER A 35 8.44 32.31 -57.24
CA SER A 35 9.69 32.27 -58.01
C SER A 35 9.77 33.36 -59.06
N TYR A 36 11.00 33.69 -59.42
CA TYR A 36 11.34 34.57 -60.53
C TYR A 36 12.34 33.87 -61.44
N THR A 37 12.04 33.77 -62.73
CA THR A 37 12.98 33.29 -63.75
C THR A 37 13.52 34.47 -64.55
N VAL A 38 14.84 34.58 -64.67
CA VAL A 38 15.51 35.65 -65.40
C VAL A 38 16.39 35.04 -66.49
N SER A 39 16.11 35.37 -67.75
CA SER A 39 16.99 35.06 -68.87
C SER A 39 18.12 36.08 -68.94
N VAL A 40 19.37 35.64 -68.92
CA VAL A 40 20.55 36.50 -69.09
C VAL A 40 21.30 36.07 -70.34
N ILE A 41 21.54 37.02 -71.24
CA ILE A 41 22.41 36.82 -72.41
C ILE A 41 23.79 37.37 -72.09
N SER A 42 24.83 36.55 -72.29
CA SER A 42 26.22 36.99 -72.30
C SER A 42 26.76 36.98 -73.73
N SER A 43 27.36 38.08 -74.17
CA SER A 43 27.98 38.22 -75.50
C SER A 43 29.45 38.60 -75.40
N ASP A 44 30.28 38.08 -76.31
CA ASP A 44 31.65 38.55 -76.49
C ASP A 44 31.73 39.81 -77.38
N PHE A 45 32.94 40.30 -77.64
CA PHE A 45 33.13 41.48 -78.48
C PHE A 45 32.97 41.20 -79.98
N ASP A 46 33.01 39.92 -80.37
CA ASP A 46 32.92 39.45 -81.75
C ASP A 46 31.48 39.02 -82.11
N GLY A 47 30.54 39.09 -81.15
CA GLY A 47 29.11 38.91 -81.33
C GLY A 47 28.58 37.51 -81.00
N ALA A 48 29.41 36.57 -80.57
CA ALA A 48 28.93 35.27 -80.11
C ALA A 48 28.23 35.42 -78.75
N SER A 49 27.09 34.76 -78.57
CA SER A 49 26.29 34.87 -77.36
C SER A 49 25.80 33.51 -76.83
N VAL A 50 25.55 33.48 -75.53
CA VAL A 50 24.87 32.38 -74.83
C VAL A 50 23.78 32.97 -73.95
N GLN A 51 22.63 32.31 -73.90
CA GLN A 51 21.53 32.62 -72.99
C GLN A 51 21.46 31.55 -71.90
N GLN A 52 21.26 32.00 -70.67
CA GLN A 52 21.00 31.13 -69.53
C GLN A 52 19.81 31.68 -68.76
N ASP A 53 18.88 30.79 -68.42
CA ASP A 53 17.80 31.11 -67.50
C ASP A 53 18.27 30.82 -66.07
N ILE A 54 17.99 31.76 -65.17
CA ILE A 54 18.33 31.71 -63.75
C ILE A 54 17.04 31.83 -62.97
N GLU A 55 16.74 30.84 -62.14
CA GLU A 55 15.55 30.81 -61.31
C GLU A 55 15.91 31.23 -59.87
N PHE A 56 15.08 32.09 -59.30
CA PHE A 56 15.14 32.55 -57.91
C PHE A 56 13.85 32.12 -57.22
N ALA A 57 13.93 31.14 -56.33
CA ALA A 57 12.82 30.82 -55.43
C ALA A 57 12.74 31.84 -54.30
N LEU A 58 11.54 32.28 -53.98
CA LEU A 58 11.23 33.08 -52.79
C LEU A 58 10.49 32.20 -51.80
N ASN A 59 10.72 32.49 -50.53
CA ASN A 59 10.02 31.81 -49.44
C ASN A 59 8.97 32.72 -48.82
N HIS A 60 7.77 32.20 -48.64
CA HIS A 60 6.62 32.75 -47.97
C HIS A 60 6.54 32.16 -46.55
N PRO A 61 6.01 32.92 -45.58
CA PRO A 61 5.77 32.37 -44.26
C PRO A 61 4.55 31.42 -44.27
N PRO A 62 4.52 30.43 -43.37
CA PRO A 62 3.34 29.60 -43.12
C PRO A 62 2.05 30.40 -42.90
N GLU A 63 0.93 29.95 -43.49
CA GLU A 63 -0.36 30.67 -43.43
C GLU A 63 -1.32 30.16 -42.34
N SER A 64 -1.36 28.84 -42.09
CA SER A 64 -2.22 28.25 -41.06
C SER A 64 -1.76 26.86 -40.66
N ILE A 65 -2.15 26.42 -39.46
CA ILE A 65 -1.92 25.06 -38.95
C ILE A 65 -3.28 24.36 -38.84
N SER A 66 -3.34 23.09 -39.21
CA SER A 66 -4.53 22.24 -39.07
C SER A 66 -4.19 20.97 -38.31
N MET A 67 -5.15 20.48 -37.52
CA MET A 67 -5.06 19.20 -36.82
C MET A 67 -5.94 18.16 -37.51
N SER A 68 -5.50 16.90 -37.55
CA SER A 68 -6.28 15.80 -38.12
C SER A 68 -7.55 15.46 -37.31
N ALA A 69 -7.61 15.87 -36.05
CA ALA A 69 -8.74 15.68 -35.14
C ALA A 69 -8.83 16.86 -34.17
N SER A 70 -10.03 17.09 -33.61
CA SER A 70 -10.27 18.11 -32.57
C SER A 70 -10.56 17.49 -31.20
N ALA A 71 -10.50 16.16 -31.07
CA ALA A 71 -10.67 15.47 -29.81
C ALA A 71 -10.01 14.09 -29.84
N PHE A 72 -9.76 13.52 -28.66
CA PHE A 72 -9.16 12.20 -28.47
C PHE A 72 -9.70 11.55 -27.19
N LYS A 73 -9.56 10.22 -27.11
CA LYS A 73 -9.92 9.47 -25.91
C LYS A 73 -8.90 9.68 -24.81
N GLU A 74 -9.37 9.77 -23.58
CA GLU A 74 -8.51 9.81 -22.41
C GLU A 74 -7.75 8.49 -22.17
N ASN A 75 -6.95 8.45 -21.11
CA ASN A 75 -6.27 7.26 -20.60
C ASN A 75 -5.34 6.55 -21.61
N LEU A 76 -4.96 7.27 -22.67
CA LEU A 76 -3.92 6.81 -23.58
C LEU A 76 -2.57 6.78 -22.85
N PRO A 77 -1.78 5.68 -22.96
CA PRO A 77 -0.45 5.62 -22.40
C PRO A 77 0.44 6.77 -22.90
N ALA A 78 1.38 7.21 -22.05
CA ALA A 78 2.35 8.23 -22.44
C ALA A 78 3.11 7.83 -23.73
N GLY A 79 3.31 8.81 -24.61
CA GLY A 79 3.97 8.65 -25.91
C GLY A 79 3.04 8.16 -27.03
N THR A 80 1.75 7.97 -26.76
CA THR A 80 0.77 7.56 -27.79
C THR A 80 0.48 8.72 -28.74
N PRO A 81 0.53 8.52 -30.07
CA PRO A 81 0.09 9.51 -31.05
C PRO A 81 -1.41 9.80 -30.91
N ILE A 82 -1.73 11.09 -30.78
CA ILE A 82 -3.10 11.60 -30.62
C ILE A 82 -3.66 12.06 -31.96
N LEU A 83 -2.90 12.92 -32.65
CA LEU A 83 -3.27 13.55 -33.91
C LEU A 83 -2.01 13.99 -34.66
N THR A 84 -2.18 14.38 -35.93
CA THR A 84 -1.10 14.95 -36.74
C THR A 84 -1.40 16.40 -37.12
N PHE A 85 -0.34 17.20 -37.24
CA PHE A 85 -0.37 18.57 -37.73
C PHE A 85 -0.08 18.62 -39.24
N SER A 86 -0.74 19.56 -39.92
CA SER A 86 -0.42 19.96 -41.29
C SER A 86 -0.40 21.48 -41.39
N THR A 87 0.49 22.04 -42.21
CA THR A 87 0.61 23.49 -42.44
C THR A 87 0.20 23.82 -43.86
N SER A 88 -0.61 24.87 -44.03
CA SER A 88 -0.88 25.46 -45.34
C SER A 88 0.15 26.54 -45.62
N ASP A 89 0.78 26.46 -46.79
CA ASP A 89 1.82 27.38 -47.23
C ASP A 89 1.74 27.58 -48.76
N PRO A 90 1.96 28.80 -49.28
CA PRO A 90 2.01 29.06 -50.73
C PRO A 90 3.13 28.32 -51.47
N ASP A 91 4.22 27.98 -50.79
CA ASP A 91 5.38 27.33 -51.40
C ASP A 91 5.23 25.80 -51.43
N VAL A 92 5.28 25.25 -52.64
CA VAL A 92 5.09 23.82 -52.89
C VAL A 92 6.32 23.04 -52.41
N ASP A 93 6.07 21.88 -51.78
CA ASP A 93 7.07 20.94 -51.26
C ASP A 93 7.88 21.43 -50.04
N ASP A 94 7.49 22.56 -49.45
CA ASP A 94 8.11 23.04 -48.22
C ASP A 94 7.92 22.05 -47.06
N GLN A 95 8.96 21.96 -46.22
CA GLN A 95 9.01 21.07 -45.07
C GLN A 95 8.79 21.87 -43.79
N PHE A 96 7.96 21.35 -42.90
CA PHE A 96 7.58 22.04 -41.67
C PHE A 96 8.06 21.29 -40.43
N THR A 97 8.51 22.07 -39.45
CA THR A 97 8.85 21.59 -38.12
C THR A 97 7.89 22.19 -37.10
N TYR A 98 7.40 21.34 -36.19
CA TYR A 98 6.39 21.73 -35.21
C TYR A 98 6.98 21.74 -33.80
N THR A 99 6.64 22.78 -33.03
CA THR A 99 7.05 22.92 -31.62
C THR A 99 5.91 23.47 -30.77
N LEU A 100 5.85 23.10 -29.50
CA LEU A 100 5.00 23.76 -28.51
C LEU A 100 5.54 25.17 -28.25
N ASP A 101 4.66 26.17 -28.24
CA ASP A 101 5.01 27.59 -28.05
C ASP A 101 4.43 28.13 -26.73
N ASP A 102 5.20 28.93 -26.00
CA ASP A 102 4.75 29.51 -24.73
C ASP A 102 3.84 30.72 -24.94
N GLY A 103 2.91 30.94 -24.00
CA GLY A 103 2.17 32.20 -23.85
C GLY A 103 0.68 31.99 -23.58
N PHE A 104 -0.15 32.99 -23.87
CA PHE A 104 -1.60 32.84 -23.72
C PHE A 104 -2.11 31.70 -24.63
N GLY A 105 -2.93 30.78 -24.10
CA GLY A 105 -3.43 29.61 -24.82
C GLY A 105 -2.52 28.38 -24.81
N ALA A 106 -1.49 28.36 -23.94
CA ALA A 106 -0.51 27.28 -23.81
C ALA A 106 -0.58 26.58 -22.44
N GLN A 107 -1.71 26.67 -21.75
CA GLN A 107 -1.87 26.20 -20.36
C GLN A 107 -1.56 24.72 -20.20
N ASP A 108 -1.87 23.93 -21.23
CA ASP A 108 -1.80 22.48 -21.17
C ASP A 108 -0.64 21.90 -22.00
N ASN A 109 0.26 22.77 -22.51
CA ASN A 109 1.41 22.34 -23.31
C ASN A 109 2.25 21.25 -22.61
N ASP A 110 2.39 21.31 -21.29
CA ASP A 110 3.19 20.37 -20.50
C ASP A 110 2.63 18.93 -20.52
N LEU A 111 1.35 18.76 -20.85
CA LEU A 111 0.72 17.45 -21.00
C LEU A 111 1.10 16.73 -22.30
N PHE A 112 1.80 17.42 -23.22
CA PHE A 112 2.07 16.92 -24.55
C PHE A 112 3.54 17.06 -24.94
N ALA A 113 3.92 16.32 -25.97
CA ALA A 113 5.14 16.50 -26.72
C ALA A 113 4.83 16.37 -28.22
N ILE A 114 5.79 16.74 -29.07
CA ILE A 114 5.66 16.60 -30.52
C ILE A 114 6.77 15.68 -31.03
N SER A 115 6.39 14.69 -31.84
CA SER A 115 7.28 13.76 -32.51
C SER A 115 7.02 13.80 -34.01
N GLY A 116 7.87 14.52 -34.74
CA GLY A 116 7.65 14.79 -36.16
C GLY A 116 6.47 15.75 -36.36
N ASP A 117 5.44 15.28 -37.04
CA ASP A 117 4.16 15.97 -37.23
C ASP A 117 3.09 15.54 -36.21
N SER A 118 3.40 14.58 -35.33
CA SER A 118 2.43 13.99 -34.42
C SER A 118 2.49 14.63 -33.03
N LEU A 119 1.32 14.99 -32.51
CA LEU A 119 1.13 15.30 -31.09
C LEU A 119 1.07 13.98 -30.31
N ILE A 120 1.88 13.86 -29.27
CA ILE A 120 1.89 12.71 -28.36
C ILE A 120 1.62 13.17 -26.93
N SER A 121 1.01 12.31 -26.10
CA SER A 121 0.83 12.58 -24.67
C SER A 121 2.14 12.42 -23.89
N SER A 122 2.38 13.27 -22.90
CA SER A 122 3.50 13.14 -21.96
C SER A 122 3.15 12.24 -20.76
N ALA A 123 1.87 12.14 -20.43
CA ALA A 123 1.28 11.28 -19.39
C ALA A 123 -0.15 10.89 -19.82
N PRO A 124 -0.77 9.87 -19.21
CA PRO A 124 -2.21 9.65 -19.34
C PRO A 124 -2.97 10.92 -18.94
N ILE A 125 -3.92 11.30 -19.78
CA ILE A 125 -4.81 12.45 -19.58
C ILE A 125 -6.15 11.89 -19.12
N ASP A 126 -6.78 12.60 -18.18
CA ASP A 126 -7.96 12.18 -17.42
C ASP A 126 -9.08 13.21 -17.65
N PHE A 127 -10.21 12.76 -18.16
CA PHE A 127 -11.36 13.58 -18.56
C PHE A 127 -12.04 14.21 -17.35
N GLU A 128 -12.12 13.48 -16.23
CA GLU A 128 -12.69 13.91 -14.96
C GLU A 128 -11.92 15.11 -14.39
N THR A 129 -10.63 15.22 -14.70
CA THR A 129 -9.80 16.36 -14.35
C THR A 129 -10.03 17.54 -15.29
N ASP A 130 -9.89 17.34 -16.61
CA ASP A 130 -10.21 18.36 -17.61
C ASP A 130 -10.63 17.75 -18.95
N SER A 131 -11.75 18.24 -19.49
CA SER A 131 -12.35 17.78 -20.74
C SER A 131 -11.98 18.63 -21.95
N SER A 132 -11.29 19.76 -21.75
CA SER A 132 -10.87 20.66 -22.84
C SER A 132 -9.50 21.28 -22.59
N LEU A 133 -8.54 20.94 -23.45
CA LEU A 133 -7.14 21.31 -23.29
C LEU A 133 -6.72 22.37 -24.31
N ASN A 134 -5.97 23.37 -23.85
CA ASN A 134 -5.48 24.48 -24.65
C ASN A 134 -4.00 24.32 -24.98
N LEU A 135 -3.71 24.30 -26.28
CA LEU A 135 -2.36 24.13 -26.81
C LEU A 135 -2.00 25.26 -27.74
N ARG A 136 -0.71 25.58 -27.76
CA ARG A 136 -0.18 26.57 -28.68
C ARG A 136 0.96 25.98 -29.48
N ILE A 137 0.79 25.97 -30.79
CA ILE A 137 1.66 25.26 -31.73
C ILE A 137 2.31 26.27 -32.66
N ARG A 138 3.62 26.14 -32.81
CA ARG A 138 4.42 26.86 -33.80
C ARG A 138 4.76 25.90 -34.93
N SER A 139 4.48 26.31 -36.17
CA SER A 139 4.98 25.67 -37.37
C SER A 139 6.04 26.56 -37.99
N THR A 140 7.21 26.00 -38.30
CA THR A 140 8.35 26.72 -38.90
C THR A 140 8.76 26.02 -40.19
N ASP A 141 8.83 26.77 -41.28
CA ASP A 141 9.33 26.29 -42.57
C ASP A 141 10.84 26.00 -42.54
N GLN A 142 11.37 25.44 -43.62
CA GLN A 142 12.80 25.08 -43.73
C GLN A 142 13.75 26.29 -43.80
N TYR A 143 13.20 27.50 -44.00
CA TYR A 143 13.93 28.75 -44.12
C TYR A 143 13.84 29.63 -42.86
N GLY A 144 13.09 29.19 -41.85
CA GLY A 144 12.97 29.80 -40.52
C GLY A 144 11.81 30.77 -40.33
N HIS A 145 10.88 30.91 -41.28
CA HIS A 145 9.64 31.67 -41.03
C HIS A 145 8.62 30.79 -40.32
N SER A 146 7.83 31.40 -39.43
CA SER A 146 6.94 30.65 -38.55
C SER A 146 5.60 31.32 -38.34
N ILE A 147 4.55 30.51 -38.20
CA ILE A 147 3.25 30.91 -37.65
C ILE A 147 3.04 30.24 -36.29
N VAL A 148 2.27 30.90 -35.42
CA VAL A 148 1.85 30.33 -34.14
C VAL A 148 0.35 30.43 -34.00
N GLU A 149 -0.29 29.29 -33.76
CA GLU A 149 -1.74 29.19 -33.56
C GLU A 149 -2.09 28.52 -32.25
N ARG A 150 -3.33 28.73 -31.80
CA ARG A 150 -3.88 28.15 -30.57
C ARG A 150 -4.95 27.15 -30.95
N PHE A 151 -4.99 26.05 -30.23
CA PHE A 151 -5.93 24.97 -30.42
C PHE A 151 -6.59 24.63 -29.11
N GLU A 152 -7.88 24.33 -29.19
CA GLU A 152 -8.65 23.71 -28.13
C GLU A 152 -8.88 22.25 -28.54
N LEU A 153 -8.51 21.31 -27.68
CA LEU A 153 -8.56 19.89 -27.93
C LEU A 153 -9.49 19.24 -26.90
N GLY A 154 -10.58 18.64 -27.37
CA GLY A 154 -11.49 17.92 -26.50
C GLY A 154 -10.92 16.58 -26.03
N VAL A 155 -11.15 16.25 -24.77
CA VAL A 155 -10.96 14.90 -24.25
C VAL A 155 -12.33 14.21 -24.27
N THR A 156 -12.39 12.97 -24.73
CA THR A 156 -13.63 12.18 -24.70
C THR A 156 -13.52 11.10 -23.63
N ASP A 157 -14.50 11.14 -22.74
CA ASP A 157 -14.80 10.20 -21.65
C ASP A 157 -14.69 8.72 -22.08
N VAL A 158 -14.02 7.91 -21.25
CA VAL A 158 -13.94 6.45 -21.34
C VAL A 158 -14.25 5.79 -19.98
N ASP A 159 -15.52 5.48 -19.75
CA ASP A 159 -16.00 4.55 -18.69
C ASP A 159 -14.94 3.68 -17.97
N GLU A 160 -14.67 4.03 -16.72
CA GLU A 160 -13.73 3.40 -15.79
C GLU A 160 -14.43 2.62 -14.67
N PRO A 161 -13.77 1.60 -14.10
CA PRO A 161 -14.34 0.90 -12.96
C PRO A 161 -14.43 1.82 -11.72
N PRO A 162 -15.34 1.51 -10.78
CA PRO A 162 -15.38 2.19 -9.49
C PRO A 162 -14.05 2.11 -8.75
N SER A 163 -13.77 3.10 -7.89
CA SER A 163 -12.67 3.05 -6.93
C SER A 163 -12.75 1.78 -6.08
N VAL A 164 -11.59 1.23 -5.69
CA VAL A 164 -11.54 0.06 -4.79
C VAL A 164 -12.40 0.28 -3.53
N PRO A 165 -13.28 -0.67 -3.15
CA PRO A 165 -14.10 -0.56 -1.94
C PRO A 165 -13.27 -0.42 -0.67
N VAL A 166 -13.61 0.55 0.18
CA VAL A 166 -12.95 0.78 1.48
C VAL A 166 -13.99 0.89 2.60
N LEU A 167 -13.74 0.23 3.73
CA LEU A 167 -14.60 0.32 4.92
C LEU A 167 -14.23 1.52 5.79
N THR A 168 -15.22 2.31 6.23
CA THR A 168 -14.98 3.52 7.03
C THR A 168 -14.54 3.26 8.49
N SER A 169 -14.83 2.07 9.02
CA SER A 169 -14.45 1.64 10.37
C SER A 169 -14.07 0.17 10.33
N SER A 170 -12.83 -0.15 10.68
CA SER A 170 -12.27 -1.51 10.58
C SER A 170 -12.26 -2.26 11.91
N SER A 171 -13.04 -1.82 12.90
CA SER A 171 -13.13 -2.50 14.19
C SER A 171 -14.56 -2.48 14.75
N VAL A 172 -14.90 -3.50 15.53
CA VAL A 172 -16.14 -3.60 16.31
C VAL A 172 -15.83 -4.22 17.66
N ASP A 173 -16.51 -3.80 18.71
CA ASP A 173 -16.40 -4.48 19.99
C ASP A 173 -17.04 -5.87 19.91
N GLU A 174 -16.51 -6.83 20.66
CA GLU A 174 -17.19 -8.11 20.82
C GLU A 174 -18.53 -7.96 21.55
N ASN A 175 -19.32 -9.04 21.60
CA ASN A 175 -20.61 -9.07 22.30
C ASN A 175 -21.66 -8.07 21.75
N VAL A 176 -21.35 -7.41 20.63
CA VAL A 176 -22.25 -6.50 19.93
C VAL A 176 -23.37 -7.30 19.25
N PRO A 177 -24.66 -6.95 19.45
CA PRO A 177 -25.76 -7.76 18.96
C PRO A 177 -25.83 -7.82 17.42
N PRO A 178 -26.36 -8.92 16.85
CA PRO A 178 -26.68 -9.01 15.42
C PRO A 178 -27.52 -7.83 14.92
N GLY A 179 -27.24 -7.41 13.69
CA GLY A 179 -27.83 -6.25 13.02
C GLY A 179 -27.10 -4.93 13.30
N SER A 180 -26.04 -4.94 14.11
CA SER A 180 -25.23 -3.75 14.36
C SER A 180 -24.38 -3.38 13.14
N VAL A 181 -24.20 -2.07 12.94
CA VAL A 181 -23.40 -1.53 11.84
C VAL A 181 -21.92 -1.54 12.25
N VAL A 182 -21.09 -2.23 11.48
CA VAL A 182 -19.62 -2.18 11.62
C VAL A 182 -19.10 -0.88 11.01
N GLY A 183 -19.57 -0.54 9.81
CA GLY A 183 -19.20 0.66 9.10
C GLY A 183 -19.90 0.78 7.75
N THR A 184 -19.47 1.74 6.96
CA THR A 184 -19.95 1.96 5.60
C THR A 184 -18.85 1.62 4.61
N ILE A 185 -19.15 0.86 3.57
CA ILE A 185 -18.28 0.63 2.43
C ILE A 185 -18.40 1.82 1.47
N ARG A 186 -17.26 2.40 1.10
CA ARG A 186 -17.17 3.50 0.16
C ARG A 186 -16.52 3.02 -1.12
N SER A 187 -17.20 3.31 -2.23
CA SER A 187 -16.73 3.12 -3.59
C SER A 187 -17.39 4.20 -4.44
N SER A 188 -16.61 4.89 -5.27
CA SER A 188 -17.08 5.92 -6.18
C SER A 188 -16.62 5.63 -7.60
N ASP A 189 -17.54 5.77 -8.52
CA ASP A 189 -17.35 5.75 -9.97
C ASP A 189 -16.82 7.14 -10.42
N PRO A 190 -15.71 7.23 -11.17
CA PRO A 190 -15.13 8.50 -11.61
C PRO A 190 -16.11 9.43 -12.34
N GLU A 191 -16.98 8.85 -13.17
CA GLU A 191 -18.03 9.50 -13.94
C GLU A 191 -19.21 9.93 -13.05
N ASN A 192 -19.18 9.54 -11.77
CA ASN A 192 -20.20 9.76 -10.76
C ASN A 192 -21.57 9.25 -11.24
N LEU A 193 -21.57 8.15 -12.01
CA LEU A 193 -22.79 7.50 -12.45
C LEU A 193 -23.50 6.90 -11.22
N ALA A 194 -24.79 7.25 -11.06
CA ALA A 194 -25.58 6.68 -9.99
C ALA A 194 -25.74 5.17 -10.22
N GLY A 195 -25.15 4.32 -9.36
CA GLY A 195 -25.39 2.88 -9.46
C GLY A 195 -24.32 1.91 -9.01
N VAL A 196 -23.29 2.33 -8.26
CA VAL A 196 -22.31 1.37 -7.72
C VAL A 196 -23.02 0.37 -6.81
N SER A 197 -23.06 -0.89 -7.25
CA SER A 197 -23.54 -2.02 -6.47
C SER A 197 -22.39 -2.68 -5.73
N LEU A 198 -22.65 -3.10 -4.48
CA LEU A 198 -21.66 -3.71 -3.61
C LEU A 198 -22.08 -5.13 -3.28
N GLU A 199 -21.13 -6.06 -3.34
CA GLU A 199 -21.34 -7.46 -3.01
C GLU A 199 -20.13 -8.00 -2.23
N ILE A 200 -20.41 -8.69 -1.12
CA ILE A 200 -19.41 -9.46 -0.40
C ILE A 200 -19.15 -10.75 -1.19
N LEU A 201 -17.92 -10.96 -1.62
CA LEU A 201 -17.50 -12.21 -2.24
C LEU A 201 -17.15 -13.19 -1.12
N MET A 202 -17.89 -14.30 -1.06
CA MET A 202 -17.55 -15.39 -0.15
C MET A 202 -16.12 -15.90 -0.46
N PRO A 203 -15.37 -16.34 0.55
CA PRO A 203 -13.98 -16.74 0.39
C PRO A 203 -13.80 -17.73 -0.75
N ARG A 204 -12.85 -17.44 -1.66
CA ARG A 204 -12.17 -18.53 -2.36
C ARG A 204 -11.26 -19.17 -1.32
N LEU A 205 -11.70 -20.30 -0.76
CA LEU A 205 -10.97 -21.18 0.16
C LEU A 205 -9.46 -20.91 0.09
N ALA A 206 -8.90 -20.24 1.11
CA ALA A 206 -7.46 -20.03 1.18
C ALA A 206 -6.79 -21.40 1.09
N VAL A 207 -5.90 -21.56 0.11
CA VAL A 207 -5.05 -22.75 0.03
C VAL A 207 -4.29 -22.79 1.34
N ALA A 208 -4.43 -23.89 2.09
CA ALA A 208 -3.66 -24.11 3.31
C ALA A 208 -2.18 -23.87 2.99
N ASP A 209 -1.64 -22.74 3.48
CA ASP A 209 -0.20 -22.55 3.51
C ASP A 209 0.35 -23.55 4.52
N ALA A 210 1.46 -24.19 4.16
CA ALA A 210 2.11 -25.21 4.98
C ALA A 210 2.99 -24.58 6.08
N ASP A 211 2.94 -23.26 6.24
CA ASP A 211 3.65 -22.50 7.26
C ASP A 211 2.68 -22.08 8.37
N ALA A 212 2.73 -22.82 9.49
CA ALA A 212 1.80 -22.69 10.61
C ALA A 212 2.14 -21.53 11.57
N ASP A 213 2.90 -20.53 11.11
CA ASP A 213 3.51 -19.53 12.00
C ASP A 213 3.25 -18.06 11.59
N ALA A 214 2.24 -17.78 10.75
CA ALA A 214 1.85 -16.39 10.44
C ALA A 214 0.38 -16.10 10.05
N VAL A 215 -0.56 -17.06 10.12
CA VAL A 215 -1.95 -16.82 9.63
C VAL A 215 -3.02 -17.45 10.53
N ALA A 216 -2.96 -17.18 11.84
CA ALA A 216 -4.07 -17.50 12.76
C ALA A 216 -5.09 -16.36 12.91
N ASP A 217 -4.77 -15.15 12.42
CA ASP A 217 -5.52 -13.93 12.71
C ASP A 217 -6.02 -13.23 11.44
N ASN A 218 -6.45 -14.00 10.44
CA ASN A 218 -7.18 -13.50 9.27
C ASN A 218 -7.93 -14.67 8.66
N VAL A 219 -8.93 -15.20 9.37
CA VAL A 219 -9.80 -16.18 8.75
C VAL A 219 -10.52 -15.45 7.62
N VAL A 220 -10.38 -15.97 6.41
CA VAL A 220 -11.18 -15.51 5.29
C VAL A 220 -12.58 -16.10 5.51
N ASP A 221 -13.40 -15.41 6.29
CA ASP A 221 -14.77 -15.81 6.62
C ASP A 221 -15.67 -14.58 6.62
N ALA A 222 -16.57 -14.52 5.65
CA ALA A 222 -17.56 -13.47 5.51
C ALA A 222 -18.91 -13.86 6.13
N SER A 223 -19.04 -15.05 6.72
CA SER A 223 -20.33 -15.59 7.20
C SER A 223 -20.94 -14.80 8.37
N LEU A 224 -20.13 -13.97 9.05
CA LEU A 224 -20.59 -13.05 10.08
C LEU A 224 -21.16 -11.74 9.53
N PHE A 225 -21.02 -11.45 8.24
CA PHE A 225 -21.33 -10.13 7.70
C PHE A 225 -22.33 -10.15 6.54
N SER A 226 -23.17 -9.12 6.50
CA SER A 226 -24.06 -8.84 5.38
C SER A 226 -23.98 -7.36 4.98
N LEU A 227 -24.42 -7.05 3.75
CA LEU A 227 -24.56 -5.69 3.28
C LEU A 227 -26.04 -5.28 3.24
N SER A 228 -26.32 -4.10 3.78
CA SER A 228 -27.58 -3.39 3.60
C SER A 228 -27.31 -2.06 2.91
N GLY A 229 -27.36 -2.06 1.57
CA GLY A 229 -26.88 -0.93 0.78
C GLY A 229 -25.36 -0.82 0.87
N ASP A 230 -24.86 0.30 1.40
CA ASP A 230 -23.45 0.54 1.66
C ASP A 230 -23.02 0.19 3.09
N GLN A 231 -23.95 -0.21 3.97
CA GLN A 231 -23.64 -0.54 5.36
C GLN A 231 -23.24 -2.01 5.50
N LEU A 232 -22.09 -2.23 6.13
CA LEU A 232 -21.65 -3.55 6.60
C LEU A 232 -22.29 -3.83 7.97
N LEU A 233 -23.05 -4.91 8.04
CA LEU A 233 -23.78 -5.34 9.23
C LEU A 233 -23.21 -6.66 9.77
N LEU A 234 -23.35 -6.85 11.08
CA LEU A 234 -23.13 -8.14 11.74
C LEU A 234 -24.37 -9.02 11.64
N ASP A 235 -24.23 -10.26 11.18
CA ASP A 235 -25.29 -11.28 11.19
C ASP A 235 -25.28 -12.12 12.48
N ILE A 236 -24.13 -12.21 13.14
CA ILE A 236 -23.88 -12.94 14.39
C ILE A 236 -23.09 -12.02 15.33
N SER A 237 -23.28 -12.17 16.64
CA SER A 237 -22.47 -11.45 17.63
C SER A 237 -21.01 -11.91 17.52
N PRO A 238 -20.04 -11.00 17.36
CA PRO A 238 -18.62 -11.35 17.43
C PRO A 238 -18.25 -11.73 18.86
N ASP A 239 -17.22 -12.57 18.96
CA ASP A 239 -16.63 -13.15 20.17
C ASP A 239 -15.12 -13.13 19.91
N PHE A 240 -14.38 -12.35 20.69
CA PHE A 240 -12.96 -12.11 20.46
C PHE A 240 -12.15 -13.39 20.68
N GLU A 241 -12.46 -14.15 21.73
CA GLU A 241 -11.80 -15.42 22.07
C GLU A 241 -12.01 -16.47 20.99
N ALA A 242 -13.16 -16.43 20.30
CA ALA A 242 -13.39 -17.27 19.14
C ALA A 242 -12.57 -16.81 17.93
N GLN A 243 -12.56 -15.50 17.64
CA GLN A 243 -11.81 -14.92 16.53
C GLN A 243 -11.66 -13.40 16.63
N SER A 244 -10.41 -12.93 16.72
CA SER A 244 -10.04 -11.52 16.86
C SER A 244 -10.13 -10.68 15.59
N SER A 245 -10.25 -11.29 14.41
CA SER A 245 -10.34 -10.56 13.15
C SER A 245 -10.91 -11.36 11.98
N TYR A 246 -11.56 -10.67 11.04
CA TYR A 246 -12.17 -11.25 9.85
C TYR A 246 -11.68 -10.54 8.60
N SER A 247 -11.35 -11.29 7.55
CA SER A 247 -11.00 -10.73 6.24
C SER A 247 -11.92 -11.27 5.14
N PHE A 248 -12.32 -10.40 4.21
CA PHE A 248 -13.12 -10.80 3.04
C PHE A 248 -12.99 -9.79 1.90
N VAL A 249 -13.36 -10.19 0.69
CA VAL A 249 -13.32 -9.31 -0.48
C VAL A 249 -14.69 -8.71 -0.74
N VAL A 250 -14.74 -7.40 -0.99
CA VAL A 250 -15.93 -6.71 -1.48
C VAL A 250 -15.71 -6.32 -2.94
N ARG A 251 -16.70 -6.61 -3.78
CA ARG A 251 -16.76 -6.17 -5.17
C ARG A 251 -17.67 -4.96 -5.29
N ALA A 252 -17.17 -3.89 -5.90
CA ALA A 252 -17.97 -2.84 -6.47
C ALA A 252 -18.19 -3.10 -7.96
N THR A 253 -19.41 -2.85 -8.45
CA THR A 253 -19.76 -2.93 -9.88
C THR A 253 -20.55 -1.69 -10.23
N ASP A 254 -20.10 -0.94 -11.23
CA ASP A 254 -20.83 0.22 -11.76
C ASP A 254 -22.08 -0.19 -12.55
N ALA A 255 -22.72 0.78 -13.19
CA ALA A 255 -23.91 0.57 -14.00
C ALA A 255 -23.62 -0.08 -15.38
N SER A 256 -22.39 0.02 -15.90
CA SER A 256 -21.97 -0.54 -17.18
C SER A 256 -21.47 -1.98 -17.06
N GLY A 257 -21.13 -2.41 -15.84
CA GLY A 257 -20.63 -3.72 -15.47
C GLY A 257 -19.12 -3.79 -15.24
N LEU A 258 -18.37 -2.68 -15.19
CA LEU A 258 -16.97 -2.73 -14.78
C LEU A 258 -16.89 -2.90 -13.25
N ILE A 259 -15.80 -3.51 -12.81
CA ILE A 259 -15.65 -3.99 -11.45
C ILE A 259 -14.35 -3.54 -10.82
N SER A 260 -14.41 -3.33 -9.51
CA SER A 260 -13.23 -3.27 -8.65
C SER A 260 -13.46 -4.11 -7.40
N GLU A 261 -12.38 -4.71 -6.90
CA GLU A 261 -12.41 -5.61 -5.74
C GLU A 261 -11.39 -5.13 -4.72
N GLY A 262 -11.77 -5.15 -3.44
CA GLY A 262 -10.92 -4.74 -2.32
C GLY A 262 -11.06 -5.69 -1.14
N GLU A 263 -9.95 -5.97 -0.46
CA GLU A 263 -9.94 -6.71 0.80
C GLU A 263 -10.37 -5.78 1.94
N ILE A 264 -11.34 -6.24 2.73
CA ILE A 264 -11.83 -5.60 3.94
C ILE A 264 -11.42 -6.46 5.11
N VAL A 265 -10.79 -5.83 6.10
CA VAL A 265 -10.43 -6.45 7.38
C VAL A 265 -11.23 -5.78 8.49
N VAL A 266 -11.87 -6.57 9.33
CA VAL A 266 -12.60 -6.14 10.52
C VAL A 266 -11.96 -6.78 11.74
N HIS A 267 -11.46 -5.96 12.65
CA HIS A 267 -10.93 -6.39 13.94
C HIS A 267 -12.06 -6.42 14.98
N VAL A 268 -12.03 -7.44 15.84
CA VAL A 268 -12.86 -7.48 17.04
C VAL A 268 -12.04 -6.90 18.18
N ASN A 269 -12.61 -5.98 18.94
CA ASN A 269 -11.99 -5.47 20.15
C ASN A 269 -12.39 -6.38 21.32
N ASP A 270 -11.39 -6.90 22.01
CA ASP A 270 -11.50 -7.58 23.31
C ASP A 270 -12.07 -6.62 24.37
N LEU A 271 -13.14 -7.07 25.03
CA LEU A 271 -13.74 -6.46 26.19
C LEU A 271 -13.49 -7.32 27.42
N LEU A 272 -12.53 -6.90 28.25
CA LEU A 272 -12.23 -7.61 29.51
C LEU A 272 -13.47 -7.86 30.39
N GLU A 273 -13.86 -9.12 30.45
CA GLU A 273 -15.04 -9.59 31.17
C GLU A 273 -14.65 -10.38 32.41
N SER A 274 -15.50 -10.29 33.43
CA SER A 274 -15.15 -10.85 34.73
C SER A 274 -16.30 -11.55 35.43
N ILE A 275 -15.94 -12.56 36.21
CA ILE A 275 -16.85 -13.29 37.09
C ILE A 275 -16.30 -13.38 38.50
N THR A 276 -17.20 -13.36 39.48
CA THR A 276 -16.90 -13.67 40.87
C THR A 276 -17.48 -15.04 41.21
N SER A 277 -16.70 -15.92 41.82
CA SER A 277 -17.16 -17.24 42.27
C SER A 277 -16.81 -17.49 43.73
N SER A 278 -17.71 -18.13 44.49
CA SER A 278 -17.45 -18.62 45.84
C SER A 278 -17.28 -20.15 45.89
N GLN A 279 -17.05 -20.77 44.74
CA GLN A 279 -16.85 -22.20 44.53
C GLN A 279 -15.74 -22.40 43.51
N SER A 280 -15.09 -23.56 43.55
CA SER A 280 -14.11 -23.91 42.53
C SER A 280 -14.75 -23.93 41.14
N ILE A 281 -14.09 -23.34 40.16
CA ILE A 281 -14.65 -23.12 38.83
C ILE A 281 -13.57 -23.20 37.74
N VAL A 282 -13.99 -23.70 36.58
CA VAL A 282 -13.27 -23.53 35.31
C VAL A 282 -13.89 -22.33 34.60
N LEU A 283 -13.07 -21.34 34.26
CA LEU A 283 -13.49 -20.13 33.57
C LEU A 283 -14.11 -20.53 32.22
N PRO A 284 -15.35 -20.11 31.92
CA PRO A 284 -15.91 -20.21 30.58
C PRO A 284 -14.99 -19.54 29.55
N ASP A 285 -15.06 -20.00 28.30
CA ASP A 285 -14.20 -19.46 27.23
C ASP A 285 -14.42 -17.95 26.99
N SER A 286 -15.63 -17.45 27.23
CA SER A 286 -16.04 -16.05 27.00
C SER A 286 -15.76 -15.09 28.17
N LEU A 287 -14.76 -15.37 29.01
CA LEU A 287 -14.44 -14.57 30.20
C LEU A 287 -12.94 -14.55 30.42
N ASP A 288 -12.41 -13.38 30.77
CA ASP A 288 -10.97 -13.18 30.98
C ASP A 288 -10.57 -13.25 32.44
N THR A 289 -11.41 -12.72 33.33
CA THR A 289 -11.03 -12.50 34.73
C THR A 289 -11.89 -13.28 35.71
N LEU A 290 -11.25 -14.09 36.54
CA LEU A 290 -11.85 -14.76 37.68
C LEU A 290 -11.44 -14.12 39.01
N TYR A 291 -12.44 -13.79 39.83
CA TYR A 291 -12.24 -13.47 41.25
C TYR A 291 -12.86 -14.56 42.12
N LEU A 292 -12.02 -15.35 42.79
CA LEU A 292 -12.49 -16.23 43.84
C LEU A 292 -12.83 -15.42 45.10
N THR A 293 -13.84 -15.88 45.84
CA THR A 293 -14.38 -15.17 47.01
C THR A 293 -14.78 -16.15 48.10
N GLY A 294 -14.91 -15.65 49.33
CA GLY A 294 -15.26 -16.46 50.50
C GLY A 294 -14.05 -16.84 51.33
N GLU A 295 -14.28 -17.69 52.32
CA GLU A 295 -13.29 -18.14 53.31
C GLU A 295 -12.90 -19.62 53.14
N ASP A 296 -13.48 -20.28 52.14
CA ASP A 296 -13.18 -21.68 51.83
C ASP A 296 -12.00 -21.76 50.85
N ALA A 297 -11.23 -22.84 50.94
CA ALA A 297 -10.23 -23.20 49.94
C ALA A 297 -10.94 -23.59 48.63
N VAL A 298 -10.97 -22.66 47.68
CA VAL A 298 -11.59 -22.81 46.36
C VAL A 298 -10.54 -22.66 45.27
N ASN A 299 -10.74 -23.32 44.14
CA ASN A 299 -9.73 -23.41 43.09
C ASN A 299 -10.21 -22.74 41.80
N GLY A 300 -9.31 -22.08 41.11
CA GLY A 300 -9.58 -21.38 39.86
C GLY A 300 -8.80 -22.02 38.72
N PHE A 301 -9.50 -22.36 37.65
CA PHE A 301 -8.86 -22.89 36.44
C PHE A 301 -9.27 -22.01 35.26
N GLY A 302 -8.31 -21.52 34.49
CA GLY A 302 -8.54 -20.77 33.26
C GLY A 302 -8.94 -21.67 32.08
N ASN A 303 -8.89 -21.08 30.89
CA ASN A 303 -9.18 -21.67 29.60
C ASN A 303 -7.90 -21.69 28.73
N VAL A 304 -7.97 -21.50 27.42
CA VAL A 304 -6.78 -21.52 26.54
C VAL A 304 -6.36 -20.12 26.07
N ALA A 305 -7.11 -19.09 26.49
CA ALA A 305 -6.84 -17.68 26.24
C ALA A 305 -6.13 -17.05 27.43
N ASP A 306 -5.65 -15.83 27.27
CA ASP A 306 -4.95 -15.08 28.32
C ASP A 306 -5.92 -14.73 29.46
N ASN A 307 -5.79 -15.36 30.62
CA ASN A 307 -6.70 -15.16 31.75
C ASN A 307 -6.05 -14.45 32.94
N ARG A 308 -6.89 -13.81 33.75
CA ARG A 308 -6.50 -13.25 35.05
C ARG A 308 -7.23 -13.93 36.18
N LEU A 309 -6.51 -14.71 36.99
CA LEU A 309 -7.08 -15.48 38.10
C LEU A 309 -6.62 -14.90 39.44
N ILE A 310 -7.58 -14.52 40.29
CA ILE A 310 -7.34 -14.02 41.64
C ILE A 310 -7.97 -14.97 42.64
N GLY A 311 -7.14 -15.49 43.55
CA GLY A 311 -7.51 -16.36 44.66
C GLY A 311 -8.24 -15.67 45.81
N THR A 312 -8.35 -16.37 46.93
CA THR A 312 -8.86 -15.93 48.23
C THR A 312 -7.72 -15.90 49.24
N SER A 313 -7.99 -15.49 50.49
CA SER A 313 -6.98 -15.57 51.55
C SER A 313 -6.81 -16.99 52.15
N SER A 314 -7.22 -18.02 51.42
CA SER A 314 -7.10 -19.44 51.80
C SER A 314 -6.29 -20.15 50.75
N ASP A 315 -5.74 -21.32 51.09
CA ASP A 315 -4.98 -22.16 50.16
C ASP A 315 -5.80 -22.45 48.88
N ASN A 316 -5.32 -22.00 47.74
CA ASN A 316 -5.96 -22.17 46.43
C ASN A 316 -5.05 -22.95 45.49
N VAL A 317 -5.69 -23.68 44.56
CA VAL A 317 -5.03 -24.16 43.35
C VAL A 317 -5.46 -23.27 42.20
N LEU A 318 -4.49 -22.62 41.54
CA LEU A 318 -4.71 -21.76 40.39
C LEU A 318 -3.96 -22.34 39.19
N ALA A 319 -4.68 -22.58 38.08
CA ALA A 319 -4.06 -22.99 36.82
C ALA A 319 -4.56 -22.06 35.71
N GLY A 320 -3.68 -21.32 35.07
CA GLY A 320 -4.01 -20.51 33.90
C GLY A 320 -4.40 -21.38 32.70
N ARG A 321 -3.59 -22.44 32.47
CA ARG A 321 -3.63 -23.39 31.37
C ARG A 321 -2.98 -22.84 30.11
N GLY A 322 -3.70 -22.59 29.02
CA GLY A 322 -3.07 -22.05 27.82
C GLY A 322 -3.21 -20.53 27.80
N GLY A 323 -2.25 -19.83 27.20
CA GLY A 323 -2.30 -18.37 27.12
C GLY A 323 -1.17 -17.75 27.93
N SER A 324 -1.15 -16.42 28.00
CA SER A 324 -0.26 -15.64 28.86
C SER A 324 -1.05 -15.22 30.11
N ASP A 325 -1.07 -16.09 31.12
CA ASP A 325 -1.95 -15.89 32.26
C ASP A 325 -1.35 -14.99 33.34
N VAL A 326 -2.22 -14.33 34.12
CA VAL A 326 -1.85 -13.56 35.31
C VAL A 326 -2.52 -14.19 36.53
N LEU A 327 -1.71 -14.81 37.38
CA LEU A 327 -2.13 -15.56 38.55
C LEU A 327 -1.78 -14.80 39.84
N THR A 328 -2.73 -14.72 40.77
CA THR A 328 -2.57 -14.05 42.07
C THR A 328 -3.16 -14.95 43.15
N GLY A 329 -2.32 -15.50 44.03
CA GLY A 329 -2.74 -16.41 45.11
C GLY A 329 -3.48 -15.68 46.23
N LEU A 330 -3.00 -14.48 46.59
CA LEU A 330 -3.25 -13.76 47.84
C LEU A 330 -2.61 -14.51 49.03
N PRO A 331 -2.87 -14.18 50.31
CA PRO A 331 -2.33 -14.98 51.40
C PRO A 331 -2.91 -16.40 51.40
N GLY A 332 -2.08 -17.40 51.62
CA GLY A 332 -2.50 -18.79 51.62
C GLY A 332 -1.29 -19.67 51.37
N VAL A 333 -1.44 -20.99 51.44
CA VAL A 333 -0.48 -21.92 50.83
C VAL A 333 -1.01 -22.22 49.44
N ASP A 334 -0.63 -21.39 48.48
CA ASP A 334 -1.17 -21.48 47.13
C ASP A 334 -0.34 -22.41 46.25
N THR A 335 -1.02 -23.05 45.30
CA THR A 335 -0.41 -23.96 44.32
C THR A 335 -0.72 -23.44 42.93
N PHE A 336 0.31 -22.99 42.23
CA PHE A 336 0.23 -22.60 40.82
C PHE A 336 0.51 -23.83 39.97
N LEU A 337 -0.56 -24.34 39.34
CA LEU A 337 -0.60 -25.64 38.67
C LEU A 337 -0.36 -25.50 37.17
N TYR A 338 0.62 -26.24 36.68
CA TYR A 338 0.95 -26.40 35.26
C TYR A 338 0.77 -27.87 34.87
N GLU A 339 -0.33 -28.19 34.18
CA GLU A 339 -0.64 -29.57 33.77
C GLU A 339 0.30 -30.04 32.65
N ARG A 340 0.84 -29.11 31.86
CA ARG A 340 1.81 -29.34 30.79
C ARG A 340 2.86 -28.23 30.77
N TYR A 341 4.07 -28.53 30.32
CA TYR A 341 5.10 -27.49 30.10
C TYR A 341 4.65 -26.43 29.07
N THR A 342 3.78 -26.83 28.14
CA THR A 342 3.24 -25.96 27.09
C THR A 342 2.18 -24.99 27.58
N ASP A 343 1.77 -25.10 28.85
CA ASP A 343 0.82 -24.17 29.46
C ASP A 343 1.45 -22.77 29.59
N SER A 344 2.79 -22.68 29.75
CA SER A 344 3.48 -21.41 29.95
C SER A 344 4.74 -21.31 29.08
N ARG A 345 4.56 -21.20 27.77
CA ARG A 345 5.66 -21.18 26.77
C ARG A 345 6.34 -19.82 26.72
N LEU A 346 7.51 -19.72 26.09
CA LEU A 346 8.16 -18.42 25.91
C LEU A 346 7.30 -17.39 25.14
N SER A 347 6.50 -17.85 24.17
CA SER A 347 5.62 -16.98 23.39
C SER A 347 4.40 -16.47 24.18
N ALA A 348 4.03 -17.19 25.23
CA ALA A 348 2.86 -16.94 26.06
C ALA A 348 3.14 -17.55 27.44
N TYR A 349 3.93 -16.84 28.25
CA TYR A 349 4.32 -17.30 29.58
C TYR A 349 3.43 -16.62 30.62
N ASP A 350 3.19 -17.35 31.70
CA ASP A 350 2.40 -16.90 32.81
C ASP A 350 3.18 -15.99 33.75
N THR A 351 2.46 -15.14 34.45
CA THR A 351 2.96 -14.27 35.50
C THR A 351 2.26 -14.56 36.81
N ILE A 352 3.02 -14.90 37.85
CA ILE A 352 2.54 -15.00 39.22
C ILE A 352 2.91 -13.71 39.96
N THR A 353 1.91 -12.97 40.43
CA THR A 353 2.11 -11.58 40.87
C THR A 353 2.52 -11.43 42.33
N ASP A 354 2.29 -12.44 43.17
CA ASP A 354 2.50 -12.39 44.62
C ASP A 354 3.18 -13.63 45.20
N PHE A 355 3.94 -14.35 44.37
CA PHE A 355 4.58 -15.61 44.73
C PHE A 355 5.46 -15.50 45.99
N ASP A 356 5.10 -16.21 47.05
CA ASP A 356 5.91 -16.37 48.27
C ASP A 356 6.59 -17.75 48.27
N MET A 357 7.88 -17.80 47.95
CA MET A 357 8.65 -19.05 47.91
C MET A 357 8.68 -19.80 49.25
N SER A 358 8.42 -19.12 50.37
CA SER A 358 8.42 -19.76 51.68
C SER A 358 7.08 -20.42 52.03
N VAL A 359 6.05 -20.19 51.21
CA VAL A 359 4.68 -20.62 51.47
C VAL A 359 4.09 -21.34 50.26
N ASP A 360 4.14 -20.70 49.09
CA ASP A 360 3.52 -21.14 47.84
C ASP A 360 4.33 -22.22 47.12
N ARG A 361 3.69 -22.82 46.12
CA ARG A 361 4.21 -23.96 45.38
C ARG A 361 3.95 -23.81 43.89
N ILE A 362 4.90 -24.29 43.10
CA ILE A 362 4.67 -24.59 41.69
C ILE A 362 4.40 -26.09 41.60
N ASP A 363 3.26 -26.49 41.04
CA ASP A 363 2.94 -27.89 40.72
C ASP A 363 3.18 -28.08 39.23
N ALA A 364 4.30 -28.77 38.92
CA ALA A 364 4.80 -28.93 37.57
C ALA A 364 4.44 -30.32 37.02
N PRO A 365 4.51 -30.54 35.70
CA PRO A 365 4.21 -31.85 35.11
C PRO A 365 5.07 -32.98 35.69
N ASP A 366 6.33 -32.67 36.02
CA ASP A 366 7.25 -33.56 36.74
C ASP A 366 7.90 -32.81 37.93
N PRO A 367 7.97 -33.42 39.12
CA PRO A 367 8.58 -32.82 40.31
C PRO A 367 10.07 -32.51 40.09
N VAL A 368 10.52 -31.35 40.56
CA VAL A 368 11.94 -30.96 40.52
C VAL A 368 12.51 -30.96 41.93
N SER A 369 13.47 -31.85 42.18
CA SER A 369 14.19 -31.89 43.46
C SER A 369 14.98 -30.59 43.66
N SER A 370 15.06 -30.09 44.89
CA SER A 370 15.78 -28.85 45.24
C SER A 370 17.24 -28.77 44.77
N ASP A 371 17.93 -29.90 44.63
CA ASP A 371 19.29 -29.97 44.09
C ASP A 371 19.39 -29.86 42.56
N GLN A 372 18.25 -29.90 41.87
CA GLN A 372 18.08 -29.72 40.42
C GLN A 372 17.48 -28.35 40.06
N ILE A 373 17.43 -27.42 41.02
CA ILE A 373 17.04 -26.02 40.78
C ILE A 373 18.34 -25.18 40.71
N PHE A 374 18.63 -24.63 39.54
CA PHE A 374 19.86 -23.90 39.25
C PHE A 374 19.63 -22.39 39.22
N VAL A 375 20.57 -21.60 39.77
CA VAL A 375 20.60 -20.15 39.54
C VAL A 375 21.58 -19.84 38.43
N THR A 376 21.09 -19.37 37.29
CA THR A 376 21.93 -19.19 36.08
C THR A 376 22.32 -17.73 35.83
N GLY A 377 21.76 -16.78 36.59
CA GLY A 377 22.17 -15.37 36.59
C GLY A 377 21.34 -14.49 35.67
N ILE A 378 21.98 -13.58 34.96
CA ILE A 378 21.31 -12.63 34.04
C ILE A 378 21.39 -13.18 32.62
N ALA A 379 20.25 -13.38 31.97
CA ALA A 379 20.17 -13.74 30.57
C ALA A 379 20.26 -12.49 29.66
N PRO A 380 20.79 -12.61 28.43
CA PRO A 380 20.95 -11.48 27.52
C PRO A 380 19.64 -10.84 27.03
N GLY A 381 18.56 -11.62 27.00
CA GLY A 381 17.25 -11.23 26.49
C GLY A 381 16.20 -12.31 26.77
N LEU A 382 14.91 -11.94 26.62
CA LEU A 382 13.78 -12.85 26.72
C LEU A 382 13.26 -13.22 25.32
N ASP A 383 14.15 -13.84 24.55
CA ASP A 383 13.89 -14.35 23.21
C ASP A 383 14.52 -15.74 23.08
N SER A 384 14.06 -16.52 22.09
CA SER A 384 14.44 -17.94 21.96
C SER A 384 15.96 -18.13 21.82
N ASP A 385 16.64 -17.24 21.09
CA ASP A 385 18.08 -17.33 20.87
C ASP A 385 18.86 -16.99 22.14
N SER A 386 18.52 -15.89 22.80
CA SER A 386 19.13 -15.46 24.07
C SER A 386 18.95 -16.52 25.17
N LEU A 387 17.77 -17.12 25.27
CA LEU A 387 17.52 -18.17 26.25
C LEU A 387 18.19 -19.49 25.90
N ARG A 388 18.27 -19.88 24.63
CA ARG A 388 19.06 -21.05 24.22
C ARG A 388 20.54 -20.90 24.54
N GLU A 389 21.09 -19.70 24.40
CA GLU A 389 22.47 -19.41 24.80
C GLU A 389 22.62 -19.42 26.32
N HIS A 390 21.65 -18.90 27.07
CA HIS A 390 21.73 -18.79 28.53
C HIS A 390 21.45 -20.10 29.28
N LEU A 391 20.47 -20.88 28.80
CA LEU A 391 20.00 -22.14 29.37
C LEU A 391 20.44 -23.31 28.49
N ASP A 392 21.75 -23.47 28.34
CA ASP A 392 22.33 -24.60 27.61
C ASP A 392 22.20 -25.92 28.38
N SER A 393 22.54 -27.04 27.74
CA SER A 393 22.47 -28.38 28.35
C SER A 393 23.26 -28.58 29.65
N ALA A 394 24.23 -27.71 29.98
CA ALA A 394 25.00 -27.77 31.21
C ALA A 394 24.34 -26.97 32.35
N ARG A 395 23.65 -25.88 32.01
CA ARG A 395 22.94 -24.99 32.95
C ARG A 395 21.46 -25.35 33.13
N PHE A 396 20.90 -26.12 32.20
CA PHE A 396 19.51 -26.56 32.18
C PHE A 396 19.42 -28.04 31.76
N PRO A 397 19.88 -28.98 32.63
CA PRO A 397 19.85 -30.41 32.34
C PRO A 397 18.43 -30.99 32.33
N SER A 398 18.30 -32.24 31.88
CA SER A 398 17.03 -32.99 31.80
C SER A 398 16.27 -32.96 33.13
N GLY A 399 15.04 -32.47 33.12
CA GLY A 399 14.11 -32.49 34.26
C GLY A 399 14.48 -31.53 35.39
N SER A 400 15.29 -30.51 35.09
CA SER A 400 15.69 -29.47 36.04
C SER A 400 14.82 -28.22 35.94
N ALA A 401 15.02 -27.31 36.89
CA ALA A 401 14.51 -25.95 36.80
C ALA A 401 15.67 -24.94 36.84
N ALA A 402 15.51 -23.80 36.18
CA ALA A 402 16.48 -22.72 36.19
C ALA A 402 15.84 -21.39 36.59
N PHE A 403 16.44 -20.74 37.57
CA PHE A 403 16.07 -19.43 38.07
C PHE A 403 17.03 -18.38 37.52
N PHE A 404 16.51 -17.38 36.82
CA PHE A 404 17.31 -16.38 36.13
C PHE A 404 16.62 -15.04 36.06
N THR A 405 17.35 -14.03 35.62
CA THR A 405 16.85 -12.66 35.49
C THR A 405 17.07 -12.13 34.09
N VAL A 406 16.18 -11.27 33.64
CA VAL A 406 16.31 -10.55 32.37
C VAL A 406 16.20 -9.06 32.65
N ILE A 407 17.02 -8.24 32.00
CA ILE A 407 16.89 -6.79 32.04
C ILE A 407 16.12 -6.36 30.80
N ASP A 408 14.83 -6.08 30.97
CA ASP A 408 14.00 -5.50 29.92
C ASP A 408 14.13 -3.97 29.98
N GLY A 409 14.51 -3.35 28.85
CA GLY A 409 14.70 -1.91 28.74
C GLY A 409 13.44 -1.08 29.01
N TYR A 410 12.24 -1.69 28.94
CA TYR A 410 10.95 -1.03 29.17
C TYR A 410 10.34 -1.35 30.54
N VAL A 411 10.50 -2.59 31.02
CA VAL A 411 9.80 -3.10 32.21
C VAL A 411 10.72 -3.23 33.44
N GLY A 412 12.03 -3.15 33.25
CA GLY A 412 13.04 -3.27 34.31
C GLY A 412 13.55 -4.69 34.49
N MET A 413 14.02 -5.02 35.70
CA MET A 413 14.51 -6.37 36.01
C MET A 413 13.33 -7.32 36.22
N ARG A 414 13.31 -8.40 35.45
CA ARG A 414 12.37 -9.51 35.61
C ARG A 414 13.07 -10.75 36.14
N THR A 415 12.37 -11.52 36.95
CA THR A 415 12.88 -12.76 37.54
C THR A 415 12.01 -13.93 37.12
N LEU A 416 12.60 -14.89 36.42
CA LEU A 416 11.90 -15.97 35.75
C LEU A 416 12.35 -17.34 36.26
N LEU A 417 11.41 -18.28 36.26
CA LEU A 417 11.62 -19.70 36.49
C LEU A 417 11.38 -20.47 35.19
N ALA A 418 12.38 -21.20 34.70
CA ALA A 418 12.24 -22.14 33.59
C ALA A 418 12.09 -23.57 34.10
N LEU A 419 11.19 -24.37 33.51
CA LEU A 419 10.99 -25.79 33.81
C LEU A 419 11.33 -26.64 32.58
N ASN A 420 12.27 -27.57 32.73
CA ASN A 420 12.78 -28.38 31.62
C ASN A 420 11.91 -29.62 31.39
N ASN A 421 11.53 -29.86 30.14
CA ASN A 421 10.68 -30.98 29.71
C ASN A 421 11.38 -32.35 29.63
N SER A 422 12.41 -32.57 30.44
CA SER A 422 13.30 -33.73 30.38
C SER A 422 14.22 -33.82 29.14
N VAL A 423 14.29 -32.80 28.28
CA VAL A 423 15.29 -32.70 27.20
C VAL A 423 16.33 -31.62 27.54
N PRO A 424 17.63 -31.93 27.68
CA PRO A 424 18.63 -30.94 28.08
C PRO A 424 18.72 -29.72 27.15
N GLY A 425 18.82 -28.53 27.74
CA GLY A 425 18.86 -27.24 27.05
C GLY A 425 17.47 -26.67 26.77
N PHE A 426 17.39 -25.35 26.58
CA PHE A 426 16.11 -24.66 26.41
C PHE A 426 15.50 -24.79 25.02
N SER A 427 14.17 -24.93 24.97
CA SER A 427 13.32 -24.97 23.79
C SER A 427 12.06 -24.14 24.04
N SER A 428 11.85 -23.10 23.22
CA SER A 428 10.73 -22.15 23.35
C SER A 428 9.34 -22.80 23.28
N ASP A 429 9.25 -23.94 22.61
CA ASP A 429 7.96 -24.55 22.26
C ASP A 429 7.55 -25.67 23.24
N THR A 430 8.49 -26.10 24.08
CA THR A 430 8.33 -27.32 24.88
C THR A 430 8.73 -27.18 26.33
N ASP A 431 9.55 -26.19 26.69
CA ASP A 431 9.87 -25.86 28.07
C ASP A 431 8.95 -24.74 28.57
N ALA A 432 8.70 -24.73 29.88
CA ALA A 432 7.92 -23.66 30.49
C ALA A 432 8.83 -22.52 30.95
N ILE A 433 8.33 -21.29 30.84
CA ILE A 433 8.86 -20.07 31.45
C ILE A 433 7.75 -19.51 32.33
N ILE A 434 8.05 -19.10 33.56
CA ILE A 434 7.09 -18.49 34.48
C ILE A 434 7.72 -17.21 35.02
N ASP A 435 7.00 -16.10 34.95
CA ASP A 435 7.40 -14.86 35.59
C ASP A 435 6.96 -14.84 37.05
N VAL A 436 7.94 -14.73 37.94
CA VAL A 436 7.75 -14.59 39.39
C VAL A 436 8.38 -13.29 39.88
N THR A 437 8.43 -12.27 39.03
CA THR A 437 8.96 -10.96 39.36
C THR A 437 8.23 -10.38 40.57
N GLY A 438 9.00 -10.00 41.59
CA GLY A 438 8.44 -9.50 42.84
C GLY A 438 8.20 -10.58 43.91
N TYR A 439 8.63 -11.82 43.67
CA TYR A 439 8.57 -12.88 44.67
C TYR A 439 9.19 -12.49 46.02
N VAL A 440 8.72 -13.14 47.08
CA VAL A 440 9.30 -13.04 48.43
C VAL A 440 9.79 -14.41 48.89
N GLY A 441 10.65 -14.43 49.93
CA GLY A 441 11.26 -15.66 50.43
C GLY A 441 12.66 -15.92 49.85
N GLU A 442 13.24 -17.07 50.21
CA GLU A 442 14.55 -17.51 49.75
C GLU A 442 14.42 -18.67 48.76
N LEU A 443 15.30 -18.72 47.76
CA LEU A 443 15.25 -19.78 46.74
C LEU A 443 15.41 -21.20 47.32
N SER A 444 16.03 -21.34 48.49
CA SER A 444 16.13 -22.63 49.18
C SER A 444 14.79 -23.21 49.62
N ASP A 445 13.77 -22.36 49.69
CA ASP A 445 12.43 -22.72 50.11
C ASP A 445 11.51 -23.00 48.90
N LEU A 446 11.94 -22.62 47.68
CA LEU A 446 11.20 -22.88 46.44
C LEU A 446 10.89 -24.36 46.29
N LEU A 447 9.61 -24.65 46.12
CA LEU A 447 9.09 -25.99 45.99
C LEU A 447 8.39 -26.16 44.64
N VAL A 448 8.98 -27.02 43.80
CA VAL A 448 8.44 -27.45 42.51
C VAL A 448 8.07 -28.93 42.64
N ILE A 449 6.78 -29.21 42.85
CA ILE A 449 6.25 -30.56 43.13
C ILE A 449 5.72 -31.27 41.90
#